data_AF-A0A9D8WVU1-F1
#
_entry.id   AF-A0A9D8WVU1-F1
#
_cell.length_a   1.000
_cell.length_b   1.000
_cell.length_c   1.000
_cell.angle_alpha   90.00
_cell.angle_beta   90.00
_cell.angle_gamma   90.00
#
_symmetry.space_group_name_H-M   'P 1'
#
loop_
_entity.id
_entity.type
_entity.pdbx_description
1 polymer ?
#
loop_
_entity_poly.entity_id
_entity_poly.type
_entity_poly.pdbx_seq_one_letter_code
_entity_poly.pdbx_strand_id
1 'polypeptide(L)'
;MENNTLFGRTTERLHALLSAAIARVQPFTLLVSCVGIYLAYLTGIYATGSIHSASRWMGAMLSCTSLITVMQMPTYKESLRPSVMRVVGTFLGALIAYIYLRMLPFSVVGMLLTVFMLEALCQILNIYNNGRIATITLVIIMLVSQMSPKSDPIVNCSLRFFESAVGVGVGLGLRWTIERWR
;
A
#
# COMPACT_ATOMS: atom_id res chain seq x y z
N MET A 1 -7.98 23.47 51.60
CA MET A 1 -6.65 23.36 50.95
C MET A 1 -6.47 22.02 50.24
N GLU A 2 -7.54 21.38 49.75
CA GLU A 2 -7.50 20.00 49.20
C GLU A 2 -7.55 19.95 47.66
N ASN A 3 -7.99 21.03 46.99
CA ASN A 3 -8.07 21.09 45.53
C ASN A 3 -6.72 21.32 44.82
N ASN A 4 -5.71 21.85 45.52
CA ASN A 4 -4.40 22.12 44.91
C ASN A 4 -3.52 20.87 44.75
N THR A 5 -3.74 19.83 45.56
CA THR A 5 -2.95 18.59 45.52
C THR A 5 -3.45 17.61 44.44
N LEU A 6 -4.73 17.68 44.08
CA LEU A 6 -5.35 16.86 43.04
C LEU A 6 -4.98 17.35 41.63
N PHE A 7 -4.90 18.67 41.43
CA PHE A 7 -4.46 19.29 40.16
C PHE A 7 -2.97 19.12 39.88
N GLY A 8 -2.12 19.09 40.91
CA GLY A 8 -0.69 18.80 40.76
C GLY A 8 -0.40 17.34 40.36
N ARG A 9 -1.19 16.38 40.86
CA ARG A 9 -1.04 14.95 40.51
C ARG A 9 -1.44 14.64 39.07
N THR A 10 -2.40 15.35 38.50
CA THR A 10 -2.82 15.17 37.11
C THR A 10 -1.81 15.74 36.13
N THR A 11 -1.21 16.89 36.43
CA THR A 11 -0.15 17.51 35.60
C THR A 11 1.14 16.68 35.60
N GLU A 12 1.57 16.17 36.75
CA GLU A 12 2.71 15.23 36.87
C GLU A 12 2.48 13.95 36.04
N ARG A 13 1.27 13.36 36.10
CA ARG A 13 0.91 12.21 35.27
C ARG A 13 0.86 12.56 33.79
N LEU A 14 0.36 13.74 33.42
CA LEU A 14 0.32 14.17 32.02
C LEU A 14 1.74 14.33 31.47
N HIS A 15 2.64 14.95 32.22
CA HIS A 15 4.05 15.07 31.87
C HIS A 15 4.76 13.71 31.81
N ALA A 16 4.47 12.79 32.72
CA ALA A 16 5.01 11.43 32.68
C ALA A 16 4.48 10.63 31.47
N LEU A 17 3.21 10.80 31.10
CA LEU A 17 2.62 10.19 29.91
C LEU A 17 3.18 10.82 28.62
N LEU A 18 3.36 12.15 28.60
CA LEU A 18 3.97 12.87 27.49
C LEU A 18 5.44 12.51 27.31
N SER A 19 6.22 12.44 28.39
CA SER A 19 7.63 12.05 28.34
C SER A 19 7.80 10.58 27.96
N ALA A 20 6.93 9.69 28.45
CA ALA A 20 6.90 8.29 28.01
C ALA A 20 6.47 8.14 26.54
N ALA A 21 5.55 9.00 26.06
CA ALA A 21 5.17 9.02 24.65
C ALA A 21 6.32 9.54 23.77
N ILE A 22 6.98 10.62 24.17
CA ILE A 22 8.13 11.22 23.46
C ILE A 22 9.33 10.26 23.47
N ALA A 23 9.57 9.54 24.57
CA ALA A 23 10.64 8.53 24.64
C ALA A 23 10.41 7.33 23.71
N ARG A 24 9.16 7.06 23.29
CA ARG A 24 8.84 6.04 22.27
C ARG A 24 9.04 6.53 20.84
N VAL A 25 9.13 7.84 20.64
CA VAL A 25 9.37 8.45 19.32
C VAL A 25 10.86 8.31 19.03
N GLN A 26 11.24 7.34 18.20
CA GLN A 26 12.59 7.26 17.65
C GLN A 26 12.68 8.21 16.44
N PRO A 27 13.24 9.43 16.57
CA PRO A 27 13.20 10.44 15.51
C PRO A 27 13.89 9.96 14.23
N PHE A 28 14.88 9.07 14.37
CA PHE A 28 15.57 8.44 13.25
C PHE A 28 14.63 7.58 12.40
N THR A 29 13.82 6.71 13.03
CA THR A 29 12.86 5.84 12.33
C THR A 29 11.80 6.67 11.59
N LEU A 30 11.39 7.80 12.16
CA LEU A 30 10.44 8.73 11.54
C LEU A 30 11.02 9.45 10.34
N LEU A 31 12.24 9.98 10.45
CA LEU A 31 12.95 10.61 9.32
C LEU A 31 13.10 9.65 8.16
N VAL A 32 13.56 8.43 8.45
CA VAL A 32 13.74 7.38 7.45
C VAL A 32 12.40 7.01 6.79
N SER A 33 11.30 6.92 7.55
CA SER A 33 9.96 6.68 7.01
C SER A 33 9.48 7.81 6.11
N CYS A 34 9.68 9.08 6.50
CA CYS A 34 9.32 10.25 5.68
C CYS A 34 10.09 10.27 4.36
N VAL A 35 11.39 9.98 4.39
CA VAL A 35 12.21 9.87 3.17
C VAL A 35 11.70 8.73 2.30
N GLY A 36 11.34 7.57 2.88
CA GLY A 36 10.77 6.45 2.14
C GLY A 36 9.44 6.79 1.46
N ILE A 37 8.53 7.50 2.15
CA ILE A 37 7.25 7.94 1.58
C ILE A 37 7.49 8.94 0.45
N TYR A 38 8.43 9.87 0.61
CA TYR A 38 8.79 10.83 -0.42
C TYR A 38 9.37 10.14 -1.67
N LEU A 39 10.25 9.16 -1.48
CA LEU A 39 10.80 8.36 -2.57
C LEU A 39 9.72 7.54 -3.26
N ALA A 40 8.85 6.85 -2.51
CA ALA A 40 7.74 6.08 -3.04
C ALA A 40 6.75 6.96 -3.83
N TYR A 41 6.52 8.19 -3.36
CA TYR A 41 5.69 9.19 -4.03
C TYR A 41 6.33 9.63 -5.36
N LEU A 42 7.61 9.98 -5.35
CA LEU A 42 8.34 10.38 -6.56
C LEU A 42 8.41 9.26 -7.59
N THR A 43 8.74 8.03 -7.16
CA THR A 43 8.80 6.88 -8.07
C THR A 43 7.44 6.53 -8.64
N GLY A 44 6.37 6.62 -7.83
CA GLY A 44 5.00 6.44 -8.30
C GLY A 44 4.62 7.50 -9.33
N ILE A 45 4.85 8.78 -9.05
CA ILE A 45 4.56 9.87 -9.99
C ILE A 45 5.39 9.76 -11.27
N TYR A 46 6.66 9.36 -11.19
CA TYR A 46 7.55 9.29 -12.35
C TYR A 46 7.24 8.07 -13.23
N ALA A 47 7.00 6.91 -12.61
CA ALA A 47 6.63 5.69 -13.33
C ALA A 47 5.32 5.88 -14.10
N THR A 48 4.30 6.48 -13.47
CA THR A 48 2.99 6.68 -14.10
C THR A 48 2.94 7.92 -14.98
N GLY A 49 3.69 8.97 -14.60
CA GLY A 49 3.66 10.26 -15.26
C GLY A 49 4.32 10.28 -16.63
N SER A 50 5.25 9.35 -16.88
CA SER A 50 5.90 9.17 -18.18
C SER A 50 4.98 8.54 -19.24
N ILE A 51 3.88 7.88 -18.84
CA ILE A 51 3.02 7.10 -19.74
C ILE A 51 1.57 7.63 -19.77
N HIS A 52 1.04 8.16 -18.66
CA HIS A 52 -0.30 8.75 -18.62
C HIS A 52 -0.44 9.86 -17.56
N SER A 53 -0.63 11.11 -18.00
CA SER A 53 -0.77 12.28 -17.13
C SER A 53 -1.95 12.19 -16.16
N ALA A 54 -3.03 11.49 -16.52
CA ALA A 54 -4.23 11.35 -15.71
C ALA A 54 -4.09 10.35 -14.55
N SER A 55 -3.19 9.36 -14.64
CA SER A 55 -3.05 8.28 -13.65
C SER A 55 -1.98 8.56 -12.58
N ARG A 56 -1.28 9.69 -12.70
CA ARG A 56 -0.07 10.02 -11.92
C ARG A 56 -0.28 10.02 -10.39
N TRP A 57 -1.43 10.53 -9.96
CA TRP A 57 -1.81 10.59 -8.54
C TRP A 57 -2.17 9.22 -7.96
N MET A 58 -2.69 8.33 -8.79
CA MET A 58 -3.06 7.00 -8.35
C MET A 58 -1.84 6.10 -8.17
N GLY A 59 -0.85 6.20 -9.05
CA GLY A 59 0.40 5.45 -8.90
C GLY A 59 1.19 5.84 -7.66
N ALA A 60 1.17 7.14 -7.33
CA ALA A 60 1.69 7.64 -6.06
C ALA A 60 0.98 7.03 -4.85
N MET A 61 -0.36 6.93 -4.88
CA MET A 61 -1.15 6.32 -3.81
C MET A 61 -0.82 4.83 -3.62
N LEU A 62 -0.72 4.06 -4.70
CA LEU A 62 -0.42 2.62 -4.65
C LEU A 62 1.01 2.35 -4.15
N SER A 63 1.98 3.15 -4.60
CA SER A 63 3.37 3.06 -4.14
C SER A 63 3.49 3.39 -2.65
N CYS A 64 2.88 4.50 -2.20
CA CYS A 64 2.88 4.90 -0.79
C CYS A 64 2.17 3.88 0.12
N THR A 65 1.00 3.39 -0.27
CA THR A 65 0.28 2.38 0.55
C THR A 65 1.06 1.06 0.64
N SER A 66 1.80 0.70 -0.40
CA SER A 66 2.66 -0.49 -0.41
C SER A 66 3.80 -0.35 0.58
N LEU A 67 4.51 0.78 0.53
CA LEU A 67 5.55 1.14 1.48
C LEU A 67 5.03 1.08 2.93
N ILE A 68 3.89 1.72 3.21
CA ILE A 68 3.30 1.78 4.55
C ILE A 68 3.02 0.37 5.09
N THR A 69 2.47 -0.54 4.27
CA THR A 69 2.23 -1.91 4.74
C THR A 69 3.50 -2.70 5.04
N VAL A 70 4.59 -2.44 4.33
CA VAL A 70 5.90 -3.02 4.68
C VAL A 70 6.42 -2.43 5.99
N MET A 71 6.18 -1.13 6.20
CA MET A 71 6.59 -0.41 7.42
C MET A 71 5.72 -0.70 8.64
N GLN A 72 4.56 -1.36 8.53
CA GLN A 72 3.76 -1.73 9.70
C GLN A 72 4.31 -2.95 10.45
N MET A 73 5.12 -3.78 9.80
CA MET A 73 5.62 -5.04 10.36
C MET A 73 6.88 -4.82 11.20
N PRO A 74 7.03 -5.43 12.39
CA PRO A 74 8.13 -5.14 13.31
C PRO A 74 9.51 -5.60 12.78
N THR A 75 9.57 -6.70 12.03
CA THR A 75 10.82 -7.32 11.56
C THR A 75 10.84 -7.50 10.04
N TYR A 76 12.01 -7.40 9.39
CA TYR A 76 12.16 -7.59 7.93
C TYR A 76 11.70 -8.97 7.45
N LYS A 77 12.07 -10.05 8.16
CA LYS A 77 11.65 -11.41 7.81
C LYS A 77 10.13 -11.58 7.83
N GLU A 78 9.46 -10.88 8.74
CA GLU A 78 8.00 -10.88 8.85
C GLU A 78 7.34 -9.97 7.81
N SER A 79 8.01 -8.90 7.37
CA SER A 79 7.49 -8.00 6.34
C SER A 79 7.62 -8.56 4.93
N LEU A 80 8.58 -9.46 4.66
CA LEU A 80 8.79 -10.06 3.35
C LEU A 80 7.56 -10.81 2.83
N ARG A 81 7.02 -11.74 3.62
CA ARG A 81 5.89 -12.60 3.17
C ARG A 81 4.65 -11.76 2.82
N PRO A 82 4.16 -10.83 3.66
CA PRO A 82 3.06 -9.91 3.32
C PRO A 82 3.35 -9.04 2.10
N SER A 83 4.58 -8.52 1.97
CA SER A 83 4.94 -7.61 0.89
C SER A 83 5.01 -8.32 -0.47
N VAL A 84 5.57 -9.53 -0.53
CA VAL A 84 5.55 -10.37 -1.73
C VAL A 84 4.12 -10.76 -2.09
N MET A 85 3.31 -11.12 -1.11
CA MET A 85 1.91 -11.48 -1.34
C MET A 85 1.09 -10.29 -1.86
N ARG A 86 1.46 -9.04 -1.51
CA ARG A 86 0.88 -7.84 -2.10
C ARG A 86 1.22 -7.73 -3.59
N VAL A 87 2.47 -7.97 -3.98
CA VAL A 87 2.89 -7.96 -5.41
C VAL A 87 2.22 -9.08 -6.21
N VAL A 88 2.10 -10.27 -5.62
CA VAL A 88 1.39 -11.40 -6.26
C VAL A 88 -0.10 -11.10 -6.39
N GLY A 89 -0.72 -10.53 -5.36
CA GLY A 89 -2.13 -10.13 -5.39
C GLY A 89 -2.42 -9.04 -6.41
N THR A 90 -1.52 -8.06 -6.55
CA THR A 90 -1.66 -7.01 -7.57
C THR A 90 -1.47 -7.56 -8.98
N PHE A 91 -0.56 -8.53 -9.16
CA PHE A 91 -0.39 -9.25 -10.43
C PHE A 91 -1.62 -10.06 -10.82
N LEU A 92 -2.17 -10.87 -9.90
CA LEU A 92 -3.37 -11.67 -10.17
C LEU A 92 -4.59 -10.79 -10.45
N GLY A 93 -4.77 -9.72 -9.67
CA GLY A 93 -5.82 -8.73 -9.89
C GLY A 93 -5.69 -8.04 -11.25
N ALA A 94 -4.47 -7.68 -11.65
CA ALA A 94 -4.19 -7.09 -12.96
C ALA A 94 -4.46 -8.08 -14.11
N LEU A 95 -4.08 -9.35 -13.95
CA LEU A 95 -4.29 -10.39 -14.95
C LEU A 95 -5.78 -10.64 -15.21
N ILE A 96 -6.58 -10.79 -14.15
CA ILE A 96 -8.03 -11.03 -14.27
C ILE A 96 -8.73 -9.78 -14.83
N ALA A 97 -8.38 -8.59 -14.34
CA ALA A 97 -8.94 -7.34 -14.85
C ALA A 97 -8.62 -7.15 -16.34
N TYR A 98 -7.40 -7.48 -16.77
CA TYR A 98 -7.00 -7.44 -18.17
C TYR A 98 -7.82 -8.40 -19.05
N ILE A 99 -7.97 -9.66 -18.63
CA ILE A 99 -8.75 -10.66 -19.39
C ILE A 99 -10.20 -10.20 -19.54
N TYR A 100 -10.80 -9.65 -18.48
CA TYR A 100 -12.16 -9.14 -18.52
C TYR A 100 -12.31 -7.94 -19.46
N LEU A 101 -11.47 -6.91 -19.31
CA LEU A 101 -11.55 -5.67 -20.11
C LEU A 101 -11.24 -5.89 -21.59
N ARG A 102 -10.56 -6.98 -21.94
CA ARG A 102 -10.34 -7.39 -23.34
C ARG A 102 -11.60 -7.93 -24.00
N MET A 103 -12.50 -8.57 -23.24
CA MET A 103 -13.70 -9.20 -23.80
C MET A 103 -14.95 -8.32 -23.67
N LEU A 104 -15.05 -7.52 -22.60
CA LEU A 104 -16.24 -6.74 -22.27
C LEU A 104 -15.87 -5.33 -21.82
N PRO A 105 -16.68 -4.31 -22.16
CA PRO A 105 -16.54 -2.98 -21.58
C PRO A 105 -16.83 -3.01 -20.07
N PHE A 106 -16.39 -1.97 -19.35
CA PHE A 106 -16.65 -1.87 -17.93
C PHE A 106 -18.16 -1.91 -17.64
N SER A 107 -18.55 -2.78 -16.70
CA SER A 107 -19.89 -2.84 -16.13
C SER A 107 -19.79 -3.16 -14.64
N VAL A 108 -20.70 -2.61 -13.83
CA VAL A 108 -20.77 -2.89 -12.38
C VAL A 108 -20.96 -4.39 -12.12
N VAL A 109 -21.78 -5.07 -12.94
CA VAL A 109 -22.00 -6.51 -12.82
C VAL A 109 -20.72 -7.30 -13.14
N GLY A 110 -19.98 -6.89 -14.17
CA GLY A 110 -18.72 -7.54 -14.51
C GLY A 110 -17.60 -7.29 -13.50
N MET A 111 -17.59 -6.13 -12.86
CA MET A 111 -16.71 -5.83 -11.73
C MET A 111 -17.00 -6.79 -10.55
N LEU A 112 -18.27 -7.01 -10.19
CA LEU A 112 -18.63 -7.95 -9.12
C LEU A 112 -18.26 -9.40 -9.48
N LEU A 113 -18.51 -9.82 -10.73
CA LEU A 113 -18.14 -11.15 -11.21
C LEU A 113 -16.63 -11.39 -11.16
N THR A 114 -15.83 -10.42 -11.58
CA THR A 114 -14.37 -10.54 -11.58
C THR A 114 -13.78 -10.51 -10.17
N VAL A 115 -14.35 -9.72 -9.25
CA VAL A 115 -14.01 -9.79 -7.81
C VAL A 115 -14.31 -11.20 -7.27
N PHE A 116 -15.48 -11.74 -7.56
CA PHE A 116 -15.86 -13.08 -7.13
C PHE A 116 -14.92 -14.15 -7.70
N MET A 117 -14.60 -14.08 -9.00
CA MET A 117 -13.64 -15.02 -9.62
C MET A 117 -12.23 -14.88 -9.03
N LEU A 118 -11.76 -13.66 -8.75
CA LEU A 118 -10.46 -13.45 -8.12
C LEU A 118 -10.42 -14.03 -6.70
N GLU A 119 -11.42 -13.75 -5.87
CA GLU A 119 -11.52 -14.29 -4.51
C GLU A 119 -11.60 -15.82 -4.53
N ALA A 120 -12.42 -16.40 -5.41
CA ALA A 120 -12.52 -17.85 -5.59
C ALA A 120 -11.18 -18.46 -6.03
N LEU A 121 -10.48 -17.84 -6.99
CA LEU A 121 -9.16 -18.27 -7.43
C LEU A 121 -8.12 -18.18 -6.29
N CYS A 122 -8.15 -17.10 -5.51
CA CYS A 122 -7.27 -16.92 -4.35
C CYS A 122 -7.51 -17.99 -3.27
N GLN A 123 -8.77 -18.37 -3.04
CA GLN A 123 -9.13 -19.44 -2.11
C GLN A 123 -8.67 -20.82 -2.62
N ILE A 124 -8.87 -21.11 -3.91
CA ILE A 124 -8.44 -22.38 -4.55
C ILE A 124 -6.91 -22.54 -4.49
N LEU A 125 -6.16 -21.47 -4.69
CA LEU A 125 -4.69 -21.51 -4.66
C LEU A 125 -4.13 -21.67 -3.24
N ASN A 126 -4.97 -21.67 -2.19
CA ASN A 126 -4.55 -21.74 -0.79
C ASN A 126 -3.46 -20.71 -0.41
N ILE A 127 -3.42 -19.60 -1.14
CA ILE A 127 -2.55 -18.43 -0.91
C ILE A 127 -3.23 -17.51 0.15
N TYR A 128 -4.04 -18.10 1.03
CA TYR A 128 -4.98 -17.36 1.86
C TYR A 128 -4.39 -16.95 3.21
N ASN A 129 -3.76 -15.77 3.19
CA ASN A 129 -3.90 -14.80 4.28
C ASN A 129 -4.19 -13.38 3.74
N ASN A 130 -4.11 -13.15 2.42
CA ASN A 130 -4.07 -11.80 1.81
C ASN A 130 -5.05 -11.57 0.63
N GLY A 131 -6.08 -12.41 0.43
CA GLY A 131 -7.04 -12.27 -0.69
C GLY A 131 -7.64 -10.85 -0.82
N ARG A 132 -7.87 -10.19 0.33
CA ARG A 132 -8.34 -8.80 0.43
C ARG A 132 -7.47 -7.78 -0.33
N ILE A 133 -6.15 -7.98 -0.39
CA ILE A 133 -5.21 -7.07 -1.08
C ILE A 133 -5.34 -7.19 -2.60
N ALA A 134 -5.55 -8.40 -3.11
CA ALA A 134 -5.77 -8.64 -4.54
C ALA A 134 -7.07 -7.99 -5.00
N THR A 135 -8.13 -8.14 -4.22
CA THR A 135 -9.45 -7.54 -4.49
C THR A 135 -9.41 -6.02 -4.51
N ILE A 136 -8.74 -5.37 -3.55
CA ILE A 136 -8.53 -3.91 -3.57
C ILE A 136 -7.87 -3.50 -4.89
N THR A 137 -6.83 -4.20 -5.33
CA THR A 137 -6.11 -3.85 -6.56
C THR A 137 -6.99 -4.01 -7.80
N LEU A 138 -7.73 -5.12 -7.90
CA LEU A 138 -8.65 -5.37 -9.01
C LEU A 138 -9.79 -4.35 -9.08
N VAL A 139 -10.30 -3.89 -7.93
CA VAL A 139 -11.30 -2.81 -7.86
C VAL A 139 -10.70 -1.51 -8.39
N ILE A 140 -9.51 -1.13 -7.93
CA ILE A 140 -8.84 0.09 -8.42
C ILE A 140 -8.60 -0.04 -9.93
N ILE A 141 -8.12 -1.21 -10.40
CA ILE A 141 -8.25 -1.78 -11.76
C ILE A 141 -9.30 -1.15 -12.67
N MET A 142 -10.47 -1.74 -12.44
CA MET A 142 -11.74 -1.51 -13.08
C MET A 142 -12.16 -0.03 -12.99
N LEU A 143 -11.99 0.61 -11.83
CA LEU A 143 -12.40 2.00 -11.62
C LEU A 143 -11.64 3.00 -12.50
N VAL A 144 -10.35 2.81 -12.74
CA VAL A 144 -9.62 3.71 -13.67
C VAL A 144 -9.84 3.37 -15.11
N SER A 145 -10.11 2.10 -15.43
CA SER A 145 -10.58 1.77 -16.76
C SER A 145 -11.88 2.51 -17.10
N GLN A 146 -12.74 2.84 -16.11
CA GLN A 146 -13.86 3.77 -16.33
C GLN A 146 -13.43 5.21 -16.56
N MET A 147 -12.50 5.72 -15.75
CA MET A 147 -12.10 7.13 -15.82
C MET A 147 -11.28 7.46 -17.08
N SER A 148 -10.64 6.48 -17.72
CA SER A 148 -9.83 6.67 -18.92
C SER A 148 -10.10 5.59 -19.97
N PRO A 149 -11.28 5.60 -20.62
CA PRO A 149 -11.70 4.57 -21.58
C PRO A 149 -10.88 4.54 -22.89
N LYS A 150 -10.00 5.53 -23.11
CA LYS A 150 -9.11 5.62 -24.28
C LYS A 150 -7.70 5.07 -24.05
N SER A 151 -7.36 4.69 -22.82
CA SER A 151 -6.04 4.15 -22.48
C SER A 151 -6.04 2.63 -22.60
N ASP A 152 -5.02 2.06 -23.25
CA ASP A 152 -4.88 0.62 -23.38
C ASP A 152 -4.91 -0.05 -21.98
N PRO A 153 -5.87 -0.96 -21.71
CA PRO A 153 -5.99 -1.63 -20.41
C PRO A 153 -4.70 -2.33 -19.97
N ILE A 154 -3.92 -2.80 -20.95
CA ILE A 154 -2.60 -3.42 -20.76
C ILE A 154 -1.66 -2.49 -20.05
N VAL A 155 -1.54 -1.26 -20.55
CA VAL A 155 -0.59 -0.27 -20.05
C VAL A 155 -0.94 0.08 -18.60
N ASN A 156 -2.22 0.29 -18.31
CA ASN A 156 -2.70 0.58 -16.96
C ASN A 156 -2.45 -0.59 -15.98
N CYS A 157 -2.70 -1.83 -16.42
CA CYS A 157 -2.45 -3.02 -15.61
C CYS A 157 -0.96 -3.20 -15.29
N SER A 158 -0.10 -3.12 -16.30
CA SER A 158 1.35 -3.25 -16.13
C SER A 158 1.90 -2.17 -15.21
N LEU A 159 1.44 -0.93 -15.37
CA LEU A 159 1.90 0.20 -14.56
C LEU A 159 1.66 -0.02 -13.07
N ARG A 160 0.50 -0.53 -12.70
CA ARG A 160 0.15 -0.76 -11.29
C ARG A 160 0.87 -1.93 -10.66
N PHE A 161 1.16 -2.95 -11.46
CA PHE A 161 2.06 -4.00 -11.03
C PHE A 161 3.45 -3.42 -10.71
N PHE A 162 4.00 -2.58 -11.60
CA PHE A 162 5.29 -1.92 -11.37
C PHE A 162 5.26 -0.97 -10.18
N GLU A 163 4.23 -0.12 -10.04
CA GLU A 163 4.07 0.79 -8.90
C GLU A 163 4.03 0.04 -7.57
N SER A 164 3.30 -1.08 -7.52
CA SER A 164 3.24 -1.93 -6.33
C SER A 164 4.58 -2.60 -6.04
N ALA A 165 5.25 -3.13 -7.06
CA ALA A 165 6.56 -3.76 -6.92
C ALA A 165 7.63 -2.78 -6.43
N VAL A 166 7.65 -1.55 -6.98
CA VAL A 166 8.57 -0.48 -6.57
C VAL A 166 8.27 -0.03 -5.14
N GLY A 167 7.01 0.19 -4.77
CA GLY A 167 6.64 0.57 -3.40
C GLY A 167 7.02 -0.48 -2.36
N VAL A 168 6.88 -1.76 -2.70
CA VAL A 168 7.37 -2.88 -1.87
C VAL A 168 8.89 -2.90 -1.81
N GLY A 169 9.58 -2.73 -2.94
CA GLY A 169 11.04 -2.70 -2.99
C GLY A 169 11.65 -1.59 -2.14
N VAL A 170 11.14 -0.35 -2.26
CA VAL A 170 11.56 0.78 -1.44
C VAL A 170 11.27 0.50 0.04
N GLY A 171 10.11 -0.07 0.38
CA GLY A 171 9.74 -0.39 1.77
C GLY A 171 10.66 -1.43 2.40
N LEU A 172 11.03 -2.47 1.63
CA LEU A 172 11.96 -3.51 2.07
C LEU A 172 13.38 -2.97 2.21
N GLY A 173 13.86 -2.14 1.28
CA GLY A 173 15.17 -1.50 1.36
C GLY A 173 15.29 -0.55 2.56
N LEU A 174 14.23 0.21 2.83
CA LEU A 174 14.16 1.10 3.99
C LEU A 174 14.17 0.31 5.30
N ARG A 175 13.39 -0.77 5.36
CA ARG A 175 13.36 -1.67 6.52
C ARG A 175 14.71 -2.34 6.78
N TRP A 176 15.37 -2.82 5.72
CA TRP A 176 16.72 -3.38 5.81
C TRP A 176 17.72 -2.36 6.34
N THR A 177 17.62 -1.10 5.88
CA THR A 177 18.44 -0.01 6.39
C THR A 177 18.19 0.19 7.90
N ILE A 178 16.94 0.32 8.34
CA ILE A 178 16.62 0.51 9.78
C ILE A 178 17.18 -0.64 10.63
N GLU A 179 17.06 -1.89 10.18
CA GLU A 179 17.58 -3.06 10.90
C GLU A 179 19.10 -3.12 10.91
N ARG A 180 19.77 -2.57 9.89
CA ARG A 180 21.24 -2.47 9.83
C ARG A 180 21.81 -1.44 10.81
N TRP A 181 21.04 -0.39 11.12
CA TRP A 181 21.46 0.74 11.97
C TRP A 181 20.95 0.64 13.42
N ARG A 182 20.26 -0.45 13.79
CA ARG A 182 19.75 -0.72 15.13
C ARG A 182 20.54 -1.83 15.80
#